data_AF-A0A3D2JZ87-F1
#
_entry.id   AF-A0A3D2JZ87-F1
#
_cell.length_a   1.000
_cell.length_b   1.000
_cell.length_c   1.000
_cell.angle_alpha   90.00
_cell.angle_beta   90.00
_cell.angle_gamma   90.00
#
_symmetry.space_group_name_H-M   'P 1'
#
loop_
_entity.id
_entity.type
_entity.pdbx_description
1 polymer ?
#
loop_
_entity_poly.entity_id
_entity_poly.type
_entity_poly.pdbx_seq_one_letter_code
_entity_poly.pdbx_strand_id
1 'polypeptide(L)' 'GHYYRIQTPKWLFEYDNTQNGANHAHAVWRDFNGDFGADLLHEHHENAHAK' A
#
# COMPACT_ATOMS: atom_id res chain seq x y z
N GLY A 1 -15.38 -2.73 16.10
CA GLY A 1 -14.39 -2.76 15.01
C GLY A 1 -13.92 -1.35 14.73
N HIS A 2 -12.69 -1.19 14.26
CA HIS A 2 -12.10 0.11 13.97
C HIS A 2 -11.45 0.11 12.59
N TYR A 3 -11.56 1.23 11.89
CA TYR A 3 -10.91 1.47 10.62
C TYR A 3 -10.30 2.88 10.64
N TYR A 4 -9.02 2.96 10.31
CA TYR A 4 -8.30 4.22 10.22
C TYR A 4 -7.43 4.23 8.97
N ARG A 5 -7.41 5.38 8.28
CA ARG A 5 -6.54 5.61 7.14
C ARG A 5 -5.95 7.01 7.22
N ILE A 6 -4.62 7.09 7.14
CA ILE A 6 -3.89 8.34 7.07
C ILE A 6 -3.06 8.31 5.81
N GLN A 7 -3.33 9.24 4.91
CA GLN A 7 -2.60 9.38 3.65
C GLN A 7 -1.92 10.73 3.60
N THR A 8 -0.64 10.70 3.27
CA THR A 8 0.16 11.89 2.98
C THR A 8 0.64 11.82 1.53
N PRO A 9 1.25 12.88 0.99
CA PRO A 9 1.90 12.81 -0.31
C PRO A 9 3.07 11.81 -0.40
N LYS A 10 3.59 11.30 0.73
CA LYS A 10 4.79 10.45 0.77
C LYS A 10 4.51 9.00 1.13
N TRP A 11 3.47 8.76 1.92
CA TRP A 11 3.19 7.45 2.48
C TRP A 11 1.71 7.29 2.82
N LEU A 12 1.32 6.03 3.01
CA LEU A 12 0.00 5.60 3.47
C LEU A 12 0.16 4.70 4.70
N PHE A 13 -0.64 4.97 5.73
CA PHE A 13 -0.89 4.04 6.82
C PHE A 13 -2.37 3.66 6.83
N GLU A 14 -2.65 2.37 6.89
CA GLU A 14 -3.99 1.81 6.95
C GLU A 14 -4.08 0.76 8.05
N TYR A 15 -5.18 0.80 8.80
CA TYR A 15 -5.51 -0.14 9.86
C TYR A 15 -6.96 -0.58 9.71
N ASP A 16 -7.19 -1.89 9.68
CA ASP A 16 -8.52 -2.50 9.64
C ASP A 16 -8.63 -3.58 10.72
N ASN A 17 -9.59 -3.41 11.61
CA ASN A 17 -10.03 -4.43 12.55
C ASN A 17 -11.56 -4.41 12.67
N THR A 18 -12.24 -4.55 11.54
CA THR A 18 -13.71 -4.51 11.45
C THR A 18 -14.36 -5.89 11.40
N GLN A 19 -13.61 -6.93 11.07
CA GLN A 19 -14.10 -8.30 10.84
C GLN A 19 -14.08 -9.16 12.12
N ASN A 20 -14.80 -10.29 12.13
CA ASN A 20 -14.77 -11.32 13.19
C ASN A 20 -14.91 -10.79 14.63
N GLY A 21 -15.73 -9.75 14.86
CA GLY A 21 -15.87 -9.15 16.18
C GLY A 21 -14.65 -8.35 16.64
N ALA A 22 -13.84 -7.85 15.69
CA ALA A 22 -12.61 -7.11 15.91
C ALA A 22 -11.49 -7.93 16.61
N ASN A 23 -11.41 -9.23 16.32
CA ASN A 23 -10.46 -10.15 16.94
C ASN A 23 -9.15 -10.33 16.15
N HIS A 24 -9.04 -9.77 14.94
CA HIS A 24 -7.88 -9.89 14.08
C HIS A 24 -7.68 -8.59 13.30
N ALA A 25 -6.57 -7.91 13.58
CA ALA A 25 -6.25 -6.64 12.94
C ALA A 25 -5.30 -6.83 11.76
N HIS A 26 -5.60 -6.15 10.65
CA HIS A 26 -4.69 -5.93 9.54
C HIS A 26 -4.14 -4.51 9.60
N ALA A 27 -2.85 -4.36 9.31
CA ALA A 27 -2.22 -3.05 9.18
C ALA A 27 -1.26 -3.04 8.00
N VAL A 28 -1.24 -1.94 7.27
CA VAL A 28 -0.32 -1.70 6.15
C VAL A 28 0.35 -0.35 6.36
N TRP A 29 1.68 -0.34 6.21
CA TRP A 29 2.47 0.87 6.01
C TRP A 29 3.07 0.77 4.61
N ARG A 30 2.75 1.75 3.77
CA ARG A 30 3.32 1.89 2.42
C ARG A 30 4.12 3.19 2.29
N ASP A 31 5.37 3.11 1.85
CA ASP A 31 6.17 4.26 1.43
C ASP A 31 6.19 4.31 -0.10
N PHE A 32 5.76 5.42 -0.70
CA PHE A 32 5.61 5.48 -2.16
C PHE A 32 6.95 5.49 -2.91
N ASN A 33 8.06 5.82 -2.24
CA ASN A 33 9.40 5.78 -2.81
C ASN A 33 10.18 4.52 -2.38
N GLY A 34 9.57 3.68 -1.54
CA GLY A 34 10.24 2.60 -0.82
C GLY A 34 9.48 1.28 -0.84
N ASP A 35 8.54 1.10 -1.77
CA ASP A 35 7.87 -0.18 -2.09
C ASP A 35 8.88 -1.19 -2.64
N PHE A 36 9.81 -1.64 -1.79
CA PHE A 36 10.99 -2.44 -2.16
C PHE A 36 11.76 -1.92 -3.39
N GLY A 37 11.64 -0.63 -3.68
CA GLY A 37 12.45 0.13 -4.64
C GLY A 37 12.18 -0.12 -6.12
N ALA A 38 11.22 -0.97 -6.50
CA ALA A 38 10.92 -1.25 -7.90
C ALA A 38 9.56 -0.67 -8.30
N ASP A 39 9.55 0.23 -9.28
CA ASP A 39 8.32 0.60 -9.98
C ASP A 39 8.06 -0.45 -11.08
N LEU A 40 7.61 -1.64 -10.65
CA LEU A 40 7.39 -2.78 -11.54
C LEU A 40 6.44 -2.47 -12.70
N LEU A 41 5.54 -1.50 -12.51
CA LEU A 41 4.63 -1.07 -13.57
C LEU A 41 5.36 -0.20 -14.60
N HIS A 42 6.16 0.77 -14.14
CA HIS A 42 7.02 1.56 -15.01
C HIS A 42 8.02 0.67 -15.76
N GLU A 43 8.71 -0.23 -15.05
CA GLU A 43 9.66 -1.19 -15.64
C GLU A 43 8.99 -2.09 -16.70
N HIS A 44 7.76 -2.56 -16.45
CA HIS A 44 7.01 -3.32 -17.44
C HIS A 44 6.71 -2.48 -18.68
N HIS A 45 6.31 -1.23 -18.49
CA HIS A 45 5.99 -0.33 -19.59
C HIS A 45 7.20 -0.01 -20.47
N GLU A 46 8.38 0.19 -19.86
CA GLU A 46 9.64 0.39 -20.58
C GLU A 46 10.07 -0.89 -21.32
N ASN A 47 10.05 -2.06 -20.67
CA ASN A 47 10.62 -3.27 -21.25
C ASN A 47 9.70 -4.00 -22.24
N ALA A 48 8.39 -3.93 -22.05
CA ALA A 48 7.42 -4.67 -22.87
C ALA A 48 6.73 -3.78 -23.92
N HIS A 49 6.75 -2.46 -23.73
CA HIS A 49 5.93 -1.53 -24.52
C HIS A 49 6.68 -0.26 -24.99
N ALA A 50 8.00 -0.14 -24.78
CA ALA A 50 8.78 0.92 -25.42
C ALA A 50 8.77 0.75 -26.96
N LYS A 51 8.62 1.88 -27.67
CA LYS A 51 8.66 1.94 -29.14
C LYS A 51 10.07 2.10 -29.65
#